data_AF-A0A5Q4GL77-F1
#
_entry.id   AF-A0A5Q4GL77-F1
#
_cell.length_a   1.000
_cell.length_b   1.000
_cell.length_c   1.000
_cell.angle_alpha   90.00
_cell.angle_beta   90.00
_cell.angle_gamma   90.00
#
_symmetry.space_group_name_H-M   'P 1'
#
loop_
_entity.id
_entity.type
_entity.pdbx_description
1 polymer ?
#
loop_
_entity_poly.entity_id
_entity_poly.type
_entity_poly.pdbx_seq_one_letter_code
_entity_poly.pdbx_strand_id
1 'polypeptide(L)'
;MRDAFFLGVILVVPAALVIALLYSLAKFAWAAYQDWRLFRELNVIQAESAARREHKRADRQKRLDNGCEHAFGTGLGGFPPNACPKCGIEREKPMGRCDHVWRRKDGPVIGSYCEKCGKQYQPE
;
A
#
# COMPACT_ATOMS: atom_id res chain seq x y z
N MET A 1 -45.56 21.99 52.02
CA MET A 1 -44.28 22.28 51.32
C MET A 1 -43.35 21.07 51.26
N ARG A 2 -43.17 20.30 52.35
CA ARG A 2 -42.35 19.07 52.35
C ARG A 2 -42.80 18.02 51.32
N ASP A 3 -44.10 17.74 51.24
CA ASP A 3 -44.58 16.63 50.39
C ASP A 3 -44.48 16.93 48.89
N ALA A 4 -44.70 18.18 48.48
CA ALA A 4 -44.48 18.63 47.09
C ALA A 4 -43.00 18.57 46.69
N PHE A 5 -42.09 18.83 47.63
CA PHE A 5 -40.66 18.68 47.41
C PHE A 5 -40.25 17.22 47.23
N PHE A 6 -40.73 16.31 48.08
CA PHE A 6 -40.46 14.87 47.94
C PHE A 6 -41.04 14.29 46.65
N LEU A 7 -42.27 14.67 46.27
CA LEU A 7 -42.87 14.29 44.98
C LEU A 7 -42.06 14.82 43.78
N GLY A 8 -41.57 16.06 43.86
CA GLY A 8 -40.70 16.65 42.85
C GLY A 8 -39.38 15.89 42.70
N VAL A 9 -38.71 15.54 43.80
CA VAL A 9 -37.47 14.76 43.78
C VAL A 9 -37.70 13.34 43.24
N ILE A 10 -38.79 12.68 43.62
CA ILE A 10 -39.15 11.33 43.15
C ILE A 10 -39.43 11.31 41.64
N LEU A 11 -39.88 12.42 41.03
CA LEU A 11 -40.12 12.49 39.59
C LEU A 11 -38.89 12.96 38.80
N VAL A 12 -38.19 13.97 39.31
CA VAL A 12 -37.06 14.60 38.61
C VAL A 12 -35.84 13.70 38.57
N VAL A 13 -35.54 12.97 39.65
CA VAL A 13 -34.34 12.13 39.70
C VAL A 13 -34.43 10.96 38.71
N PRO A 14 -35.53 10.17 38.66
CA PRO A 14 -35.68 9.12 37.64
C PRO A 14 -35.72 9.68 36.23
N ALA A 15 -36.39 10.82 36.00
CA ALA A 15 -36.39 11.45 34.68
C ALA A 15 -34.96 11.85 34.23
N ALA A 16 -34.16 12.42 35.12
CA ALA A 16 -32.76 12.74 34.84
C ALA A 16 -31.93 11.49 34.55
N LEU A 17 -32.14 10.39 35.28
CA LEU A 17 -31.48 9.11 35.03
C LEU A 17 -31.85 8.54 33.65
N VAL A 18 -33.13 8.59 33.28
CA VAL A 18 -33.59 8.13 31.96
C VAL A 18 -32.98 8.99 30.86
N ILE A 19 -32.96 10.31 31.02
CA ILE A 19 -32.34 11.23 30.04
C ILE A 19 -30.83 10.94 29.91
N ALA A 20 -30.12 10.75 31.03
CA ALA A 20 -28.70 10.42 31.02
C ALA A 20 -28.43 9.08 30.33
N LEU A 21 -29.28 8.08 30.56
CA LEU A 21 -29.20 6.77 29.93
C LEU A 21 -29.43 6.87 28.41
N LEU A 22 -30.48 7.55 27.99
CA LEU A 22 -30.77 7.78 26.57
C LEU A 22 -29.63 8.54 25.87
N TYR A 23 -29.07 9.56 26.53
CA TYR A 23 -27.93 10.31 26.01
C TYR A 23 -26.69 9.40 25.85
N SER A 24 -26.40 8.56 26.85
CA SER A 24 -25.28 7.63 26.78
C SER A 24 -25.45 6.59 25.67
N LEU A 25 -26.68 6.09 25.48
CA LEU A 25 -27.03 5.13 24.44
C LEU A 25 -26.89 5.76 23.05
N ALA A 26 -27.39 6.99 22.87
CA ALA A 26 -27.25 7.74 21.63
C ALA A 26 -25.78 8.00 21.30
N LYS A 27 -24.97 8.37 22.30
CA LYS A 27 -23.52 8.57 22.14
C LYS A 27 -22.81 7.27 21.73
N PHE A 28 -23.15 6.14 22.36
CA PHE A 28 -22.56 4.85 22.01
C PHE A 28 -22.97 4.38 20.60
N ALA A 29 -24.24 4.52 20.25
CA ALA A 29 -24.74 4.21 18.91
C ALA A 29 -24.05 5.07 17.84
N TRP A 30 -23.83 6.36 18.13
CA TRP A 30 -23.08 7.25 17.24
C TRP A 30 -21.62 6.82 17.08
N ALA A 31 -20.93 6.48 18.17
CA ALA A 31 -19.56 5.98 18.12
C ALA A 31 -19.46 4.68 17.31
N ALA A 32 -20.35 3.71 17.57
CA ALA A 32 -20.40 2.45 16.83
C ALA A 32 -20.68 2.66 15.33
N TYR A 33 -21.53 3.63 14.98
CA TYR A 33 -21.78 4.00 13.59
C TYR A 33 -20.53 4.59 12.91
N GLN A 34 -19.81 5.49 13.59
CA GLN A 34 -18.56 6.06 13.08
C GLN A 34 -17.49 4.99 12.89
N ASP A 35 -17.31 4.11 13.88
CA ASP A 35 -16.36 3.00 13.78
C ASP A 35 -16.70 2.08 12.62
N TRP A 36 -17.97 1.70 12.47
CA TRP A 36 -18.42 0.87 11.36
C TRP A 36 -18.18 1.53 10.00
N ARG A 37 -18.42 2.84 9.88
CA ARG A 37 -18.13 3.60 8.67
C ARG A 37 -16.63 3.59 8.36
N LEU A 38 -15.78 3.86 9.36
CA LEU A 38 -14.32 3.83 9.21
C LEU A 38 -13.82 2.46 8.80
N PHE A 39 -14.36 1.38 9.39
CA PHE A 39 -14.04 0.01 8.98
C PHE A 39 -14.40 -0.26 7.52
N ARG A 40 -15.55 0.24 7.04
CA ARG A 40 -15.88 0.12 5.61
C ARG A 40 -14.87 0.85 4.73
N GLU A 41 -14.52 2.09 5.06
CA GLU A 41 -13.55 2.88 4.30
C GLU A 41 -12.18 2.18 4.24
N LEU A 42 -11.71 1.64 5.38
CA LEU A 42 -10.48 0.85 5.45
C LEU A 42 -10.54 -0.41 4.60
N ASN A 43 -11.65 -1.14 4.61
CA ASN A 43 -11.83 -2.34 3.79
C ASN A 43 -11.77 -2.03 2.29
N VAL A 44 -12.37 -0.91 1.87
CA VAL A 44 -12.30 -0.45 0.47
C VAL A 44 -10.86 -0.15 0.06
N ILE A 45 -10.12 0.59 0.88
CA ILE A 45 -8.70 0.91 0.62
C ILE A 45 -7.85 -0.38 0.60
N GLN A 46 -8.10 -1.31 1.52
CA GLN A 46 -7.39 -2.59 1.55
C GLN A 46 -7.67 -3.41 0.29
N ALA A 47 -8.92 -3.52 -0.14
CA ALA A 47 -9.31 -4.20 -1.37
C ALA A 47 -8.66 -3.55 -2.59
N GLU A 48 -8.67 -2.22 -2.69
CA GLU A 48 -8.03 -1.49 -3.79
C GLU A 48 -6.50 -1.71 -3.79
N SER A 49 -5.86 -1.66 -2.62
CA SER A 49 -4.41 -1.90 -2.49
C SER A 49 -4.05 -3.34 -2.86
N ALA A 50 -4.89 -4.32 -2.52
CA ALA A 50 -4.72 -5.72 -2.89
C ALA A 50 -4.81 -5.89 -4.41
N ALA A 51 -5.86 -5.33 -5.04
CA ALA A 51 -6.03 -5.33 -6.49
C ALA A 51 -4.85 -4.66 -7.20
N ARG A 52 -4.37 -3.51 -6.70
CA ARG A 52 -3.17 -2.83 -7.25
C ARG A 52 -1.91 -3.68 -7.12
N ARG A 53 -1.73 -4.40 -6.01
CA ARG A 53 -0.58 -5.32 -5.82
C ARG A 53 -0.64 -6.48 -6.80
N GLU A 54 -1.82 -7.05 -7.02
CA GLU A 54 -2.04 -8.13 -7.97
C GLU A 54 -1.80 -7.67 -9.41
N HIS A 55 -2.35 -6.52 -9.82
CA HIS A 55 -2.08 -5.92 -11.12
C HIS A 55 -0.58 -5.70 -11.35
N LYS A 56 0.14 -5.16 -10.36
CA LYS A 56 1.60 -4.99 -10.44
C LYS A 56 2.36 -6.32 -10.52
N ARG A 57 1.85 -7.40 -9.93
CA ARG A 57 2.44 -8.74 -10.06
C ARG A 57 2.22 -9.29 -11.47
N ALA A 58 0.99 -9.20 -11.99
CA ALA A 58 0.66 -9.62 -13.34
C ALA A 58 1.46 -8.85 -14.41
N ASP A 59 1.57 -7.52 -14.30
CA ASP A 59 2.37 -6.71 -15.21
C ASP A 59 3.85 -7.08 -15.19
N ARG A 60 4.39 -7.37 -13.99
CA ARG A 60 5.78 -7.81 -13.86
C ARG A 60 5.99 -9.17 -14.52
N GLN A 61 5.05 -10.10 -14.34
CA GLN A 61 5.14 -11.42 -14.94
C GLN A 61 5.05 -11.33 -16.46
N LYS A 62 4.10 -10.57 -17.01
CA LYS A 62 3.99 -10.31 -18.45
C LYS A 62 5.26 -9.67 -19.03
N ARG A 63 5.90 -8.75 -18.30
CA ARG A 63 7.17 -8.15 -18.73
C ARG A 63 8.31 -9.18 -18.80
N LEU A 64 8.36 -10.09 -17.84
CA LEU A 64 9.36 -11.15 -17.80
C LEU A 64 9.03 -12.30 -18.76
N ASP A 65 7.81 -12.38 -19.29
CA ASP A 65 7.40 -13.38 -20.28
C ASP A 65 7.85 -13.00 -21.70
N ASN A 66 9.16 -12.83 -21.86
CA ASN A 66 9.80 -12.47 -23.13
C ASN A 66 10.52 -13.66 -23.80
N GLY A 67 10.23 -14.89 -23.36
CA GLY A 67 10.87 -16.12 -23.84
C GLY A 67 12.31 -16.33 -23.33
N CYS A 68 12.83 -15.47 -22.46
CA CYS A 68 14.14 -15.65 -21.84
C CYS A 68 14.03 -16.42 -20.52
N GLU A 69 14.86 -17.46 -20.34
CA GLU A 69 15.09 -18.05 -19.03
C GLU A 69 15.93 -17.10 -18.17
N HIS A 70 15.25 -16.28 -17.36
CA HIS A 70 15.87 -15.26 -16.53
C HIS A 70 16.73 -15.88 -15.43
N ALA A 71 18.04 -15.58 -15.48
CA ALA A 71 18.95 -15.79 -14.37
C ALA A 71 19.19 -14.44 -13.67
N PHE A 72 18.49 -14.19 -12.57
CA PHE A 72 18.77 -13.04 -11.71
C PHE A 72 19.83 -13.44 -10.68
N GLY A 73 20.93 -12.70 -10.60
CA GLY A 73 22.03 -13.00 -9.69
C GLY A 73 22.78 -11.75 -9.25
N THR A 74 23.69 -11.90 -8.30
CA THR A 74 24.58 -10.83 -7.82
C THR A 74 25.38 -10.25 -8.97
N GLY A 75 25.31 -8.94 -9.17
CA GLY A 75 25.84 -8.23 -10.34
C GLY A 75 27.30 -8.56 -10.60
N LEU A 76 27.58 -9.35 -11.64
CA LEU A 76 28.93 -9.74 -12.00
C LEU A 76 29.51 -8.71 -12.98
N GLY A 77 30.63 -8.08 -12.59
CA GLY A 77 31.45 -7.22 -13.45
C GLY A 77 30.69 -6.03 -14.03
N GLY A 78 30.33 -5.04 -13.19
CA GLY A 78 29.74 -3.79 -13.67
C GLY A 78 28.33 -3.91 -14.28
N PHE A 79 27.61 -5.00 -13.99
CA PHE A 79 26.23 -5.24 -14.38
C PHE A 79 25.29 -5.13 -13.16
N PRO A 80 24.05 -4.59 -13.28
CA PRO A 80 23.19 -4.37 -12.13
C PRO A 80 22.79 -5.68 -11.43
N PRO A 81 22.75 -5.74 -10.08
CA PRO A 81 22.57 -6.97 -9.29
C PRO A 81 21.18 -7.60 -9.32
N ASN A 82 20.29 -7.13 -10.19
CA ASN A 82 18.95 -7.70 -10.38
C ASN A 82 18.54 -7.71 -11.86
N ALA A 83 19.46 -7.43 -12.78
CA ALA A 83 19.21 -7.51 -14.21
C ALA A 83 19.63 -8.87 -14.74
N CYS A 84 18.82 -9.45 -15.63
CA CYS A 84 19.20 -10.68 -16.31
C CYS A 84 20.34 -10.37 -17.31
N PRO A 85 21.48 -11.09 -17.26
CA PRO A 85 22.60 -10.84 -18.17
C PRO A 85 22.29 -11.24 -19.63
N LYS A 86 21.26 -12.06 -19.85
CA LYS A 86 20.85 -12.49 -21.21
C LYS A 86 19.99 -11.44 -21.90
N CYS A 87 18.90 -11.00 -21.26
CA CYS A 87 17.93 -10.09 -21.86
C CYS A 87 18.05 -8.64 -21.38
N GLY A 88 18.84 -8.36 -20.35
CA GLY A 88 19.04 -7.01 -19.82
C GLY A 88 17.92 -6.47 -18.93
N ILE A 89 16.81 -7.20 -18.79
CA ILE A 89 15.64 -6.74 -18.01
C ILE A 89 15.89 -6.96 -16.51
N GLU A 90 15.53 -5.96 -15.71
CA GLU A 90 15.54 -6.05 -14.25
C GLU A 90 14.40 -6.89 -13.70
N ARG A 91 14.65 -7.65 -12.63
CA ARG A 91 13.63 -8.44 -11.91
C ARG A 91 12.45 -7.59 -11.46
N GLU A 92 12.76 -6.39 -10.95
CA GLU A 92 11.76 -5.40 -10.57
C GLU A 92 11.65 -4.30 -11.62
N LYS A 93 10.52 -3.60 -11.64
CA LYS A 93 10.34 -2.48 -12.56
C LYS A 93 10.99 -1.25 -11.94
N PRO A 94 12.04 -0.68 -12.55
CA PRO A 94 12.70 0.49 -11.99
C PRO A 94 11.71 1.66 -11.93
N MET A 95 11.85 2.50 -10.91
CA MET A 95 11.12 3.77 -10.84
C MET A 95 11.72 4.73 -11.86
N GLY A 96 11.00 5.01 -12.94
CA GLY A 96 11.51 5.90 -13.98
C GLY A 96 10.74 5.84 -15.29
N ARG A 97 11.25 6.59 -16.27
CA ARG A 97 10.63 6.75 -17.60
C ARG A 97 10.78 5.52 -18.50
N CYS A 98 11.75 4.66 -18.25
CA CYS A 98 11.96 3.46 -19.07
C CYS A 98 12.11 2.21 -18.21
N ASP A 99 11.61 1.12 -18.78
CA ASP A 99 11.87 -0.23 -18.29
C ASP A 99 13.25 -0.67 -18.79
N HIS A 100 14.28 -0.38 -17.99
CA HIS A 100 15.68 -0.48 -18.38
C HIS A 100 16.00 -1.84 -19.03
N VAL A 101 16.70 -1.78 -20.15
CA VAL A 101 17.26 -2.96 -20.85
C VAL A 101 18.77 -2.79 -20.86
N TRP A 102 19.43 -3.46 -19.93
CA TRP A 102 20.86 -3.33 -19.71
C TRP A 102 21.67 -4.16 -20.72
N ARG A 103 22.61 -3.50 -21.38
CA ARG A 103 23.61 -4.10 -22.26
C ARG A 103 25.00 -3.87 -21.66
N ARG A 104 25.92 -4.79 -21.95
CA ARG A 104 27.33 -4.59 -21.62
C ARG A 104 27.90 -3.48 -22.51
N LYS A 105 28.70 -2.61 -21.91
CA LYS A 105 29.45 -1.59 -22.63
C LYS A 105 30.77 -2.21 -23.09
N ASP A 106 30.98 -2.20 -24.40
CA ASP A 106 32.27 -2.62 -24.97
C ASP A 106 33.30 -1.51 -24.73
N GLY A 107 34.38 -1.82 -24.01
CA GLY A 107 35.42 -0.87 -23.68
C GLY A 107 36.41 -1.38 -22.63
N PRO A 108 37.50 -0.63 -22.37
CA PRO A 108 38.53 -1.02 -21.41
C PRO A 108 38.02 -1.00 -19.95
N VAL A 109 36.96 -0.25 -19.68
CA VAL A 109 36.29 -0.20 -18.37
C VAL A 109 35.02 -1.04 -18.45
N ILE A 110 34.96 -2.08 -17.62
CA ILE A 110 33.78 -2.94 -17.53
C ILE A 110 32.60 -2.10 -17.00
N GLY A 111 31.53 -2.03 -17.79
CA GLY A 111 30.33 -1.31 -17.40
C GLY A 111 29.09 -1.76 -18.18
N SER A 112 27.94 -1.22 -17.82
CA SER A 112 26.68 -1.50 -18.51
C SER A 112 25.88 -0.22 -18.75
N TYR A 113 25.06 -0.24 -19.78
CA TYR A 113 24.20 0.89 -20.15
C TYR A 113 22.81 0.41 -20.53
N CYS A 114 21.81 1.26 -20.33
CA CYS A 114 20.45 1.00 -20.77
C CYS A 114 20.31 1.36 -22.25
N GLU A 115 19.91 0.39 -23.07
CA GLU A 115 19.67 0.55 -24.51
C GLU A 115 18.55 1.58 -24.81
N LYS A 116 17.54 1.66 -23.93
CA LYS A 116 16.37 2.55 -24.13
C LYS A 116 16.62 4.01 -23.76
N CYS A 117 17.51 4.29 -22.81
CA CYS A 117 17.65 5.65 -22.25
C CYS A 117 19.10 6.12 -22.12
N GLY A 118 20.08 5.32 -22.53
CA GLY A 118 21.50 5.65 -22.47
C GLY A 118 22.10 5.77 -21.07
N LYS A 119 21.32 5.51 -20.00
CA LYS A 119 21.81 5.58 -18.62
C LYS A 119 22.89 4.54 -18.40
N GLN A 120 24.02 4.93 -17.82
CA GLN A 120 25.10 4.01 -17.45
C GLN A 120 24.91 3.54 -16.01
N TYR A 121 25.20 2.26 -15.77
CA TYR A 121 25.23 1.70 -14.42
C TYR A 121 26.54 2.12 -13.77
N GLN A 122 26.44 2.76 -12.61
CA GLN A 122 27.57 3.06 -11.76
C GLN A 122 27.47 2.16 -10.54
N PRO A 123 28.34 1.14 -10.39
CA PRO A 123 28.49 0.45 -9.12
C PRO A 123 29.12 1.44 -8.13
N GLU A 124 28.37 1.80 -7.10
CA GLU A 124 28.90 2.54 -5.93
C GLU A 124 29.88 1.68 -5.14
#